data_AF-A0A1I4GBK2-F1
#
_entry.id   AF-A0A1I4GBK2-F1
#
_cell.length_a   1.000
_cell.length_b   1.000
_cell.length_c   1.000
_cell.angle_alpha   90.00
_cell.angle_beta   90.00
_cell.angle_gamma   90.00
#
_symmetry.space_group_name_H-M   'P 1'
#
loop_
_entity.id
_entity.type
_entity.pdbx_description
1 polymer ?
#
loop_
_entity_poly.entity_id
_entity_poly.type
_entity_poly.pdbx_seq_one_letter_code
_entity_poly.pdbx_strand_id
1 'polypeptide(L)' 'MELKPWIYALDERDPISVAAEKLGEKPRTILSWARFERSPSIRAAINIVRVSGGVVDFNGIYGPVMQAVEAGNARL' A
#
# COMPACT_ATOMS: atom_id res chain seq x y z
N MET A 1 -1.84 11.17 -1.65
CA MET A 1 -2.19 10.46 -0.40
C MET A 1 -1.29 9.25 -0.26
N GLU A 2 -0.94 8.84 0.96
CA GLU A 2 -0.15 7.63 1.17
C GLU A 2 -0.99 6.35 1.00
N LEU A 3 -0.33 5.24 0.63
CA LEU A 3 -0.96 3.94 0.39
C LEU A 3 -1.71 3.42 1.63
N LYS A 4 -1.11 3.50 2.82
CA LYS A 4 -1.70 2.98 4.05
C LYS A 4 -3.03 3.70 4.39
N PRO A 5 -3.08 5.04 4.51
CA PRO A 5 -4.34 5.76 4.70
C PRO A 5 -5.39 5.44 3.64
N TRP A 6 -4.99 5.32 2.37
CA TRP A 6 -5.93 4.96 1.30
C TRP A 6 -6.53 3.56 1.52
N ILE A 7 -5.73 2.56 1.89
CA ILE A 7 -6.22 1.21 2.22
C ILE A 7 -7.28 1.29 3.34
N TYR A 8 -6.98 1.98 4.44
CA TYR A 8 -7.90 2.09 5.58
C TYR A 8 -9.13 2.96 5.32
N ALA A 9 -9.14 3.78 4.26
CA ALA A 9 -10.29 4.56 3.84
C ALA A 9 -11.27 3.79 2.94
N LEU A 10 -10.90 2.60 2.45
CA LEU A 10 -11.76 1.83 1.55
C LEU A 10 -12.96 1.19 2.23
N ASP A 11 -12.83 0.87 3.52
CA ASP A 11 -13.89 0.26 4.34
C ASP A 11 -13.57 0.44 5.84
N GLU A 12 -14.60 0.64 6.65
CA GLU A 12 -14.45 0.87 8.10
C GLU A 12 -14.20 -0.42 8.90
N ARG A 13 -14.62 -1.58 8.38
CA ARG A 13 -14.62 -2.86 9.12
C ARG A 13 -13.56 -3.82 8.60
N ASP A 14 -13.38 -3.91 7.29
CA ASP A 14 -12.42 -4.80 6.65
C ASP A 14 -11.69 -4.16 5.46
N PRO A 15 -10.90 -3.09 5.70
CA PRO A 15 -10.16 -2.40 4.64
C PRO A 15 -9.13 -3.28 3.94
N ILE A 16 -8.57 -4.29 4.64
CA ILE A 16 -7.52 -5.16 4.09
C ILE A 16 -8.12 -6.11 3.04
N SER A 17 -9.25 -6.75 3.33
CA SER A 17 -9.90 -7.63 2.35
C SER A 17 -10.44 -6.84 1.16
N VAL A 18 -11.03 -5.67 1.39
CA VAL A 18 -11.54 -4.81 0.31
C VAL A 18 -10.40 -4.32 -0.60
N ALA A 19 -9.27 -3.90 -0.03
CA ALA A 19 -8.09 -3.54 -0.81
C ALA A 19 -7.53 -4.74 -1.59
N ALA A 20 -7.49 -5.93 -0.98
CA ALA A 20 -7.00 -7.15 -1.60
C ALA A 20 -7.85 -7.53 -2.82
N GLU A 21 -9.18 -7.47 -2.70
CA GLU A 21 -10.11 -7.69 -3.80
C GLU A 21 -9.91 -6.66 -4.92
N LYS A 22 -9.92 -5.36 -4.59
CA LYS A 22 -9.75 -4.27 -5.57
C LYS A 22 -8.44 -4.33 -6.34
N LEU A 23 -7.36 -4.74 -5.67
CA LEU A 23 -6.02 -4.77 -6.24
C LEU A 23 -5.65 -6.13 -6.84
N GLY A 24 -6.47 -7.17 -6.67
CA GLY A 24 -6.18 -8.52 -7.11
C GLY A 24 -4.99 -9.15 -6.38
N GLU A 25 -4.81 -8.80 -5.11
CA GLU A 25 -3.71 -9.22 -4.26
C GLU A 25 -4.19 -10.09 -3.09
N LYS A 26 -3.28 -10.75 -2.38
CA LYS A 26 -3.64 -11.50 -1.17
C LYS A 26 -3.77 -10.53 0.02
N PRO A 27 -4.70 -10.75 0.97
CA PRO A 27 -4.82 -9.92 2.18
C PRO A 27 -3.50 -9.77 2.95
N ARG A 28 -2.70 -10.85 3.03
CA ARG A 28 -1.36 -10.82 3.63
C ARG A 28 -0.37 -9.88 2.92
N THR A 29 -0.52 -9.69 1.61
CA THR A 29 0.31 -8.76 0.81
C THR A 29 -0.08 -7.32 1.12
N ILE A 30 -1.38 -7.02 1.16
CA ILE A 30 -1.87 -5.70 1.54
C ILE A 30 -1.44 -5.35 2.97
N LEU A 31 -1.54 -6.31 3.89
CA LEU A 31 -1.13 -6.12 5.28
C LEU A 31 0.37 -5.81 5.41
N SER A 32 1.23 -6.50 4.65
CA SER A 32 2.67 -6.22 4.70
C SER A 32 3.01 -4.84 4.16
N TRP A 33 2.29 -4.35 3.15
CA TRP A 33 2.42 -2.97 2.66
C TRP A 33 1.96 -1.95 3.70
N ALA A 34 0.81 -2.17 4.35
CA ALA A 34 0.28 -1.29 5.38
C ALA A 34 1.15 -1.22 6.64
N ARG A 35 1.97 -2.25 6.87
CA ARG A 35 2.97 -2.32 7.95
C ARG A 35 4.37 -1.90 7.52
N PHE A 36 4.56 -1.52 6.25
CA PHE A 36 5.85 -1.19 5.66
C PHE A 36 6.88 -2.33 5.72
N GLU A 37 6.43 -3.58 5.93
CA GLU A 37 7.29 -4.77 5.95
C GLU A 37 7.89 -5.07 4.57
N ARG A 38 7.14 -4.70 3.51
CA ARG A 38 7.54 -4.89 2.12
C ARG A 38 7.00 -3.77 1.25
N SER A 39 7.77 -3.34 0.24
CA SER A 39 7.28 -2.42 -0.78
C SER A 39 6.45 -3.13 -1.86
N PRO A 40 5.44 -2.46 -2.45
CA PRO A 40 4.80 -2.96 -3.65
C PRO A 40 5.81 -3.11 -4.80
N SER A 41 5.65 -4.15 -5.61
CA SER A 41 6.38 -4.27 -6.90
C SER A 41 5.97 -3.13 -7.83
N ILE A 42 6.77 -2.81 -8.86
CA ILE A 42 6.41 -1.78 -9.84
C ILE A 42 5.04 -2.07 -10.49
N ARG A 43 4.76 -3.34 -10.82
CA ARG A 43 3.46 -3.75 -11.39
C ARG A 43 2.31 -3.46 -10.42
N ALA A 44 2.50 -3.80 -9.14
CA ALA A 44 1.51 -3.53 -8.10
C ALA A 44 1.32 -2.01 -7.90
N ALA A 45 2.41 -1.24 -7.91
CA ALA A 45 2.36 0.21 -7.79
C ALA A 45 1.56 0.85 -8.93
N ILE A 46 1.80 0.45 -10.18
CA ILE A 46 1.00 0.90 -11.34
C ILE A 46 -0.49 0.57 -11.13
N ASN A 47 -0.80 -0.64 -10.62
CA ASN A 47 -2.17 -1.02 -10.36
C ASN A 47 -2.81 -0.18 -9.23
N ILE A 48 -2.07 0.12 -8.16
CA ILE A 48 -2.50 1.00 -7.07
C ILE A 48 -2.84 2.40 -7.63
N VAL A 49 -1.94 3.01 -8.41
CA VAL A 49 -2.17 4.34 -9.00
C VAL A 49 -3.43 4.34 -9.85
N ARG A 50 -3.61 3.31 -10.68
CA ARG A 50 -4.79 3.15 -11.54
C ARG A 50 -6.08 2.97 -10.74
N VAL A 51 -6.11 2.03 -9.78
CA VAL A 51 -7.32 1.68 -9.01
C VAL A 51 -7.71 2.80 -8.03
N SER A 52 -6.74 3.54 -7.51
CA SER A 52 -6.99 4.71 -6.66
C SER A 52 -7.40 5.97 -7.44
N GLY A 53 -7.41 5.94 -8.78
CA GLY A 53 -7.69 7.11 -9.60
C GLY A 53 -6.65 8.23 -9.46
N GLY A 54 -5.40 7.88 -9.15
CA GLY A 54 -4.31 8.84 -8.93
C GLY A 54 -4.29 9.48 -7.54
N VAL A 55 -5.22 9.12 -6.63
CA VAL A 55 -5.19 9.59 -5.24
C VAL A 55 -3.92 9.12 -4.52
N VAL A 56 -3.51 7.89 -4.81
CA VAL A 56 -2.20 7.34 -4.42
C VAL A 56 -1.30 7.37 -5.64
N ASP A 57 -0.13 7.98 -5.49
CA ASP A 57 0.93 8.03 -6.51
C ASP A 57 2.17 7.26 -6.05
N PHE A 58 3.21 7.24 -6.88
CA PHE A 58 4.47 6.56 -6.57
C PHE A 58 5.13 7.08 -5.27
N ASN A 59 5.01 8.38 -4.98
CA ASN A 59 5.55 8.97 -3.76
C ASN A 59 4.76 8.50 -2.53
N GLY A 60 3.44 8.44 -2.62
CA GLY A 60 2.56 7.91 -1.58
C GLY A 60 2.74 6.40 -1.34
N ILE A 61 3.32 5.67 -2.28
CA ILE A 61 3.66 4.25 -2.14
C ILE A 61 5.03 4.07 -1.50
N TYR A 62 6.06 4.73 -2.05
CA TYR A 62 7.46 4.44 -1.69
C TYR A 62 8.03 5.38 -0.63
N GLY A 63 7.52 6.61 -0.51
CA GLY A 63 7.98 7.58 0.51
C GLY A 63 7.92 7.02 1.93
N PRO A 64 6.76 6.51 2.39
CA PRO A 64 6.63 5.94 3.73
C PRO A 64 7.52 4.72 3.97
N VAL A 65 7.74 3.90 2.94
CA VAL A 65 8.63 2.74 3.03
C VAL A 65 10.07 3.20 3.21
N MET A 66 10.53 4.20 2.46
CA MET A 66 11.88 4.75 2.61
C MET A 66 12.11 5.35 3.99
N GLN A 67 11.14 6.10 4.53
CA GLN A 67 11.19 6.61 5.90
C GLN A 67 11.27 5.48 6.94
N ALA A 68 10.52 4.39 6.74
CA ALA A 68 10.58 3.22 7.61
C ALA A 68 11.93 2.49 7.52
N VAL A 69 12.55 2.43 6.35
CA VAL A 69 13.91 1.89 6.15
C VAL A 69 14.95 2.75 6.86
N GLU A 70 14.90 4.08 6.69
CA GLU A 70 15.79 5.03 7.37
C GLU A 70 15.66 4.93 8.90
N ALA A 71 14.45 4.70 9.41
CA ALA A 71 14.19 4.49 10.83
C ALA A 71 14.55 3.09 11.35
N GLY A 72 15.01 2.16 10.49
CA GLY A 72 15.37 0.79 10.87
C GLY A 72 14.19 -0.16 11.09
N ASN A 73 12.98 0.24 10.71
CA ASN A 73 11.74 -0.51 10.91
C ASN A 73 11.34 -1.40 9.72
N ALA A 74 12.04 -1.26 8.58
CA ALA A 74 11.74 -1.98 7.34
C ALA A 74 13.03 -2.43 6.61
N ARG A 75 12.88 -3.34 5.64
CA ARG A 75 13.96 -3.81 4.75
C ARG A 75 13.51 -3.70 3.28
N LEU A 76 14.43 -3.34 2.38
CA LEU A 76 14.22 -3.31 0.93
C LEU A 76 14.32 -4.70 0.30
#